data_AF-A0A444U264-F1
#
_entry.id   AF-A0A444U264-F1
#
_cell.length_a   1.000
_cell.length_b   1.000
_cell.length_c   1.000
_cell.angle_alpha   90.00
_cell.angle_beta   90.00
_cell.angle_gamma   90.00
#
_symmetry.space_group_name_H-M   'P 1'
#
loop_
_entity.id
_entity.type
_entity.pdbx_description
1 polymer ?
#
loop_
_entity_poly.entity_id
_entity_poly.type
_entity_poly.pdbx_seq_one_letter_code
_entity_poly.pdbx_strand_id
1 'polypeptide(L)'
;MLPTYLFDVPCTVVHRYSMQIQGNSPSDESEEREKEPKTLTFPAYIASLFDSGAKRMTAGVRMDCGSQGQCPSSCHLCHVSPGTGRSMEPVLLQITKAAPLYELVSNNETQRALQKAMMSMLWCSGSGDVINDWCRCDSSAFGADGLPTCAALPHPVLKLSHAYEPSSSLVVLEWDHTEPPIGVKIVDYLISQEKVTERTDHSKVETVNRMSVFPHISAL
;
A
#
# COMPACT_ATOMS: atom_id res chain seq x y z
N MET A 1 -20.19 -8.66 16.99
CA MET A 1 -18.76 -8.80 16.68
C MET A 1 -18.15 -7.42 16.87
N LEU A 2 -17.29 -7.27 17.88
CA LEU A 2 -16.80 -5.99 18.40
C LEU A 2 -15.49 -5.59 17.69
N PRO A 3 -15.11 -4.29 17.71
CA PRO A 3 -13.78 -3.87 17.24
C PRO A 3 -12.68 -4.58 18.02
N THR A 4 -11.56 -4.87 17.36
CA THR A 4 -10.42 -5.52 18.02
C THR A 4 -9.52 -4.44 18.63
N TYR A 5 -9.55 -4.34 19.96
CA TYR A 5 -8.69 -3.45 20.73
C TYR A 5 -7.53 -4.25 21.31
N LEU A 6 -6.34 -4.06 20.75
CA LEU A 6 -5.13 -4.80 21.08
C LEU A 6 -3.93 -3.87 20.91
N PHE A 7 -2.74 -4.45 21.02
CA PHE A 7 -1.49 -3.80 20.77
C PHE A 7 -0.75 -4.57 19.68
N ASP A 8 0.00 -3.87 18.83
CA ASP A 8 0.77 -4.49 17.74
C ASP A 8 2.12 -3.79 17.52
N VAL A 9 3.12 -4.58 17.11
CA VAL A 9 4.46 -4.08 16.73
C VAL A 9 4.87 -4.68 15.39
N PRO A 10 4.40 -4.10 14.27
CA PRO A 10 4.93 -4.47 12.98
C PRO A 10 6.40 -4.03 12.86
N CYS A 11 7.26 -5.00 12.54
CA CYS A 11 8.65 -4.77 12.17
C CYS A 11 8.87 -5.14 10.70
N THR A 12 9.42 -4.21 9.92
CA THR A 12 9.81 -4.42 8.52
C THR A 12 11.32 -4.53 8.44
N VAL A 13 11.82 -5.65 7.91
CA VAL A 13 13.25 -5.86 7.64
C VAL A 13 13.48 -5.76 6.14
N VAL A 14 14.33 -4.81 5.73
CA VAL A 14 14.66 -4.52 4.33
C VAL A 14 16.11 -4.91 4.06
N HIS A 15 16.33 -5.72 3.02
CA HIS A 15 17.65 -6.14 2.55
C HIS A 15 17.99 -5.41 1.25
N ARG A 16 19.17 -4.78 1.17
CA ARG A 16 19.57 -3.90 0.05
C ARG A 16 20.31 -4.61 -1.09
N TYR A 17 20.59 -5.92 -0.98
CA TYR A 17 21.33 -6.67 -2.00
C TYR A 17 20.75 -8.07 -2.20
N SER A 18 20.46 -8.41 -3.46
CA SER A 18 20.24 -9.74 -4.06
C SER A 18 19.40 -10.75 -3.26
N MET A 19 18.36 -11.30 -3.88
CA MET A 19 17.57 -12.43 -3.39
C MET A 19 18.43 -13.67 -3.02
N GLN A 20 19.72 -13.68 -3.35
CA GLN A 20 20.73 -14.63 -2.87
C GLN A 20 20.94 -14.60 -1.35
N ILE A 21 20.73 -13.47 -0.66
CA ILE A 21 20.89 -13.39 0.81
C ILE A 21 19.68 -14.03 1.53
N GLN A 22 18.51 -14.07 0.91
CA GLN A 22 17.35 -14.74 1.50
C GLN A 22 17.54 -16.27 1.52
N GLY A 23 18.28 -16.83 0.56
CA GLY A 23 18.75 -18.22 0.57
C GLY A 23 19.88 -18.50 1.57
N ASN A 24 20.61 -17.45 1.99
CA ASN A 24 21.60 -17.52 3.07
C ASN A 24 21.00 -17.09 4.43
N SER A 25 19.69 -17.18 4.60
CA SER A 25 19.13 -17.34 5.96
C SER A 25 19.87 -18.52 6.61
N PRO A 26 20.36 -18.41 7.86
CA PRO A 26 21.19 -19.43 8.46
C PRO A 26 20.32 -20.64 8.81
N SER A 27 20.10 -21.50 7.81
CA SER A 27 19.78 -22.89 8.02
C SER A 27 21.11 -23.63 8.12
N ASP A 28 21.50 -23.92 9.36
CA ASP A 28 22.32 -25.08 9.71
C ASP A 28 23.79 -25.22 9.28
N GLU A 29 24.57 -24.14 9.09
CA GLU A 29 26.04 -24.29 9.09
C GLU A 29 26.77 -23.14 9.82
N SER A 30 26.86 -23.24 11.14
CA SER A 30 27.98 -22.66 11.89
C SER A 30 28.17 -23.44 13.18
N GLU A 31 29.02 -24.48 13.12
CA GLU A 31 29.70 -25.00 14.29
C GLU A 31 30.61 -23.90 14.90
N GLU A 32 30.77 -23.97 16.22
CA GLU A 32 31.60 -23.10 17.08
C GLU A 32 31.09 -21.68 17.41
N ARG A 33 30.05 -21.61 18.24
CA ARG A 33 30.22 -21.00 19.57
C ARG A 33 29.14 -21.48 20.53
N GLU A 34 29.60 -22.14 21.59
CA GLU A 34 28.82 -22.61 22.73
C GLU A 34 28.16 -21.43 23.47
N LYS A 35 27.00 -20.99 22.97
CA LYS A 35 25.95 -20.32 23.75
C LYS A 35 24.66 -20.89 23.21
N GLU A 36 23.87 -21.52 24.10
CA GLU A 36 22.55 -22.06 23.81
C GLU A 36 21.81 -21.18 22.79
N PRO A 37 21.22 -21.75 21.73
CA PRO A 37 20.38 -20.99 20.81
C PRO A 37 19.18 -20.52 21.61
N LYS A 38 19.30 -19.35 22.24
CA LYS A 38 18.16 -18.67 22.82
C LYS A 38 17.18 -18.52 21.67
N THR A 39 15.98 -19.00 21.90
CA THR A 39 14.78 -18.98 21.06
C THR A 39 14.40 -17.55 20.68
N LEU A 40 15.27 -16.88 19.92
CA LEU A 40 15.11 -15.51 19.48
C LEU A 40 14.24 -15.52 18.23
N THR A 41 13.29 -14.61 18.18
CA THR A 41 12.57 -14.33 16.94
C THR A 41 13.53 -13.73 15.92
N PHE A 42 13.24 -13.89 14.62
CA PHE A 42 14.08 -13.35 13.56
C PHE A 42 14.35 -11.83 13.73
N PRO A 43 13.36 -10.97 14.04
CA PRO A 43 13.63 -9.56 14.35
C PRO A 43 14.57 -9.34 15.55
N ALA A 44 14.43 -10.13 16.62
CA ALA A 44 15.30 -10.05 17.79
C ALA A 44 16.75 -10.48 17.48
N TYR A 45 16.91 -11.49 16.61
CA TYR A 45 18.21 -11.89 16.10
C TYR A 45 18.87 -10.76 15.29
N ILE A 46 18.15 -10.17 14.34
CA ILE A 46 18.66 -9.05 13.54
C ILE A 46 19.01 -7.84 14.43
N ALA A 47 18.18 -7.52 15.43
CA ALA A 47 18.48 -6.49 16.42
C ALA A 47 19.80 -6.76 17.16
N SER A 48 20.03 -8.02 17.59
CA SER A 48 21.27 -8.41 18.27
C SER A 48 22.52 -8.30 17.37
N LEU A 49 22.38 -8.51 16.05
CA LEU A 49 23.45 -8.29 15.09
C LEU A 49 23.80 -6.80 14.93
N PHE A 50 22.79 -5.93 15.01
CA PHE A 50 23.01 -4.48 15.04
C PHE A 50 23.73 -4.06 16.33
N ASP A 51 23.28 -4.55 17.49
CA ASP A 51 23.85 -4.21 18.81
C ASP A 51 25.29 -4.74 19.00
N SER A 52 25.57 -5.94 18.47
CA SER A 52 26.91 -6.55 18.56
C SER A 52 27.93 -5.93 17.60
N GLY A 53 27.53 -4.99 16.75
CA GLY A 53 28.43 -4.30 15.83
C GLY A 53 28.96 -5.20 14.70
N ALA A 54 28.24 -6.25 14.33
CA ALA A 54 28.60 -7.19 13.27
C ALA A 54 28.39 -6.60 11.86
N LYS A 55 29.14 -5.53 11.55
CA LYS A 55 28.97 -4.66 10.35
C LYS A 55 28.94 -5.41 9.01
N ARG A 56 29.61 -6.56 8.90
CA ARG A 56 29.60 -7.38 7.67
C ARG A 56 28.28 -8.11 7.46
N MET A 57 27.64 -8.56 8.54
CA MET A 57 26.37 -9.29 8.50
C MET A 57 25.15 -8.36 8.44
N THR A 58 25.30 -7.11 8.87
CA THR A 58 24.25 -6.08 8.83
C THR A 58 24.40 -5.08 7.67
N ALA A 59 25.40 -5.28 6.81
CA ALA A 59 25.64 -4.42 5.65
C ALA A 59 24.43 -4.46 4.70
N GLY A 60 23.73 -3.33 4.57
CA GLY A 60 22.55 -3.23 3.72
C GLY A 60 21.28 -3.82 4.31
N VAL A 61 21.28 -4.27 5.57
CA VAL A 61 20.05 -4.63 6.29
C VAL A 61 19.55 -3.38 7.02
N ARG A 62 18.24 -3.11 6.95
CA ARG A 62 17.56 -2.10 7.75
C ARG A 62 16.35 -2.73 8.42
N MET A 63 16.11 -2.39 9.67
CA MET A 63 14.91 -2.81 10.39
C MET A 63 14.20 -1.57 10.91
N ASP A 64 12.90 -1.47 10.62
CA ASP A 64 12.03 -0.41 11.11
C ASP A 64 10.83 -1.03 11.83
N CYS A 65 10.62 -0.65 13.09
CA CYS A 65 9.56 -1.18 13.94
C CYS A 65 8.68 -0.03 14.43
N GLY A 66 7.39 -0.09 14.12
CA GLY A 66 6.38 0.81 14.67
C GLY A 66 5.60 0.11 15.77
N SER A 67 5.22 0.82 16.83
CA SER A 67 4.31 0.29 17.85
C SER A 67 2.98 1.03 17.87
N GLN A 68 1.90 0.26 17.81
CA GLN A 68 0.52 0.71 18.00
C GLN A 68 0.07 0.27 19.39
N GLY A 69 -0.04 1.22 20.33
CA GLY A 69 -0.26 0.95 21.75
C GLY A 69 1.02 0.62 22.52
N GLN A 70 0.88 0.24 23.79
CA GLN A 70 1.99 -0.15 24.67
C GLN A 70 2.07 -1.68 24.83
N CYS A 71 3.28 -2.26 24.63
CA CYS A 71 3.54 -3.68 24.86
C CYS A 71 3.28 -4.01 26.33
N PRO A 72 2.40 -4.98 26.65
CA PRO A 72 2.15 -5.35 28.04
C PRO A 72 3.41 -5.96 28.66
N SER A 73 3.64 -5.69 29.94
CA SER A 73 4.84 -6.18 30.66
C SER A 73 4.92 -7.72 30.74
N SER A 74 3.80 -8.42 30.51
CA SER A 74 3.74 -9.88 30.42
C SER A 74 4.20 -10.46 29.09
N CYS A 75 4.38 -9.64 28.04
CA CYS A 75 4.77 -10.10 26.71
C CYS A 75 6.26 -9.83 26.44
N HIS A 76 7.04 -10.89 26.29
CA HIS A 76 8.48 -10.80 26.00
C HIS A 76 8.79 -10.62 24.51
N LEU A 77 7.82 -10.79 23.61
CA LEU A 77 8.03 -10.78 22.16
C LEU A 77 8.02 -9.38 21.55
N CYS A 78 7.29 -8.45 22.17
CA CYS A 78 7.05 -7.11 21.63
C CYS A 78 7.81 -6.00 22.36
N HIS A 79 8.69 -6.38 23.28
CA HIS A 79 9.41 -5.44 24.13
C HIS A 79 10.53 -4.76 23.31
N VAL A 80 10.16 -3.71 22.60
CA VAL A 80 11.10 -2.74 22.03
C VAL A 80 11.48 -1.77 23.15
N SER A 81 12.76 -1.38 23.26
CA SER A 81 13.28 -0.48 24.30
C SER A 81 12.28 0.63 24.64
N PRO A 82 11.99 0.88 25.93
CA PRO A 82 10.80 1.60 26.35
C PRO A 82 10.80 3.02 25.77
N GLY A 83 9.92 3.25 24.79
CA GLY A 83 9.53 4.59 24.40
C GLY A 83 8.86 5.26 25.60
N THR A 84 9.30 6.46 25.93
CA THR A 84 8.79 7.23 27.07
C THR A 84 7.28 7.49 26.93
N GLY A 85 6.49 6.97 27.87
CA GLY A 85 5.19 7.53 28.25
C GLY A 85 3.99 7.28 27.33
N ARG A 86 3.79 6.07 26.80
CA ARG A 86 2.55 5.71 26.08
C ARG A 86 1.53 5.05 27.03
N SER A 87 0.25 5.42 26.87
CA SER A 87 -0.87 4.90 27.68
C SER A 87 -1.00 3.38 27.55
N MET A 88 -1.31 2.68 28.65
CA MET A 88 -1.58 1.24 28.67
C MET A 88 -2.96 0.87 28.08
N GLU A 89 -3.71 1.85 27.60
CA GLU A 89 -5.03 1.66 27.00
C GLU A 89 -4.92 0.98 25.62
N PRO A 90 -5.72 -0.05 25.34
CA PRO A 90 -5.65 -0.76 24.08
C PRO A 90 -6.10 0.15 22.93
N VAL A 91 -5.44 0.03 21.78
CA VAL A 91 -5.72 0.86 20.61
C VAL A 91 -6.58 0.10 19.60
N LEU A 92 -7.39 0.84 18.84
CA LEU A 92 -8.18 0.26 17.76
C LEU A 92 -7.23 -0.19 16.64
N LEU A 93 -7.09 -1.50 16.46
CA LEU A 93 -6.26 -2.06 15.39
C LEU A 93 -7.09 -2.28 14.12
N GLN A 94 -8.27 -2.88 14.25
CA GLN A 94 -9.06 -3.29 13.12
C GLN A 94 -10.57 -3.13 13.37
N ILE A 95 -11.26 -2.58 12.36
CA ILE A 95 -12.71 -2.57 12.27
C ILE A 95 -13.13 -3.81 11.49
N THR A 96 -13.75 -4.78 12.17
CA THR A 96 -14.16 -6.07 11.57
C THR A 96 -15.54 -6.01 10.93
N LYS A 97 -16.39 -5.06 11.37
CA LYS A 97 -17.72 -4.84 10.82
C LYS A 97 -18.06 -3.36 10.93
N ALA A 98 -18.57 -2.80 9.85
CA ALA A 98 -19.20 -1.49 9.82
C ALA A 98 -20.67 -1.67 9.41
N ALA A 99 -21.56 -0.90 10.02
CA ALA A 99 -22.95 -0.80 9.61
C ALA A 99 -23.21 0.65 9.17
N PRO A 100 -23.94 0.88 8.07
CA PRO A 100 -24.20 2.23 7.59
C PRO A 100 -25.16 2.98 8.51
N LEU A 101 -24.92 4.28 8.71
CA LEU A 101 -25.68 5.09 9.66
C LEU A 101 -27.16 5.24 9.32
N TYR A 102 -27.53 5.14 8.03
CA TYR A 102 -28.92 5.24 7.62
C TYR A 102 -29.80 4.10 8.15
N GLU A 103 -29.23 2.95 8.55
CA GLU A 103 -29.99 1.86 9.18
C GLU A 103 -30.52 2.23 10.57
N LEU A 104 -29.95 3.25 11.21
CA LEU A 104 -30.40 3.74 12.51
C LEU A 104 -31.61 4.68 12.42
N VAL A 105 -31.99 5.10 11.21
CA VAL A 105 -33.08 6.05 10.97
C VAL A 105 -34.40 5.30 10.82
N SER A 106 -35.39 5.63 11.65
CA SER A 106 -36.70 4.97 11.66
C SER A 106 -37.65 5.46 10.57
N ASN A 107 -37.49 6.69 10.08
CA ASN A 107 -38.29 7.25 9.00
C ASN A 107 -37.74 6.81 7.64
N ASN A 108 -38.54 6.08 6.87
CA ASN A 108 -38.17 5.54 5.56
C ASN A 108 -37.76 6.61 4.53
N GLU A 109 -38.37 7.80 4.55
CA GLU A 109 -38.03 8.88 3.62
C GLU A 109 -36.66 9.46 3.95
N THR A 110 -36.43 9.79 5.22
CA THR A 110 -35.14 10.28 5.71
C THR A 110 -34.03 9.25 5.53
N GLN A 111 -34.32 7.97 5.77
CA GLN A 111 -33.38 6.86 5.55
C GLN A 111 -32.92 6.82 4.09
N ARG A 112 -33.86 6.88 3.13
CA ARG A 112 -33.52 6.88 1.69
C ARG A 112 -32.75 8.13 1.28
N ALA A 113 -33.12 9.30 1.81
CA ALA A 113 -32.41 10.54 1.54
C ALA A 113 -30.97 10.48 2.05
N LEU A 114 -30.75 9.97 3.26
CA LEU A 114 -29.42 9.79 3.84
C LEU A 114 -28.60 8.75 3.07
N GLN A 115 -29.21 7.63 2.66
CA GLN A 115 -28.55 6.63 1.83
C GLN A 115 -28.05 7.26 0.51
N LYS A 116 -28.89 8.03 -0.18
CA LYS A 116 -28.49 8.73 -1.43
C LYS A 116 -27.35 9.71 -1.18
N ALA A 117 -27.45 10.54 -0.15
CA ALA A 117 -26.41 11.50 0.20
C ALA A 117 -25.06 10.83 0.56
N MET A 118 -25.10 9.71 1.29
CA MET A 118 -23.89 8.93 1.60
C MET A 118 -23.25 8.33 0.34
N MET A 119 -24.06 7.79 -0.57
CA MET A 119 -23.57 7.26 -1.84
C MET A 119 -22.97 8.36 -2.74
N SER A 120 -23.62 9.52 -2.80
CA SER A 120 -23.11 10.71 -3.48
C SER A 120 -21.75 11.15 -2.92
N MET A 121 -21.62 11.22 -1.59
CA MET A 121 -20.36 11.60 -0.94
C MET A 121 -19.24 10.60 -1.22
N LEU A 122 -19.56 9.29 -1.18
CA LEU A 122 -18.56 8.23 -1.31
C LEU A 122 -18.07 8.06 -2.76
N TRP A 123 -18.96 8.11 -3.75
CA TRP A 123 -18.65 7.77 -5.13
C TRP A 123 -18.56 8.97 -6.07
N CYS A 124 -19.30 10.03 -5.78
CA CYS A 124 -19.42 11.21 -6.64
C CYS A 124 -18.92 12.50 -5.95
N SER A 125 -18.08 12.37 -4.92
CA SER A 125 -17.48 13.48 -4.17
C SER A 125 -18.49 14.51 -3.64
N GLY A 126 -19.74 14.08 -3.43
CA GLY A 126 -20.85 14.96 -2.99
C GLY A 126 -21.37 15.93 -4.06
N SER A 127 -20.92 15.81 -5.31
CA SER A 127 -21.26 16.72 -6.42
C SER A 127 -21.99 16.00 -7.56
N GLY A 128 -22.88 15.09 -7.20
CA GLY A 128 -23.68 14.31 -8.13
C GLY A 128 -24.40 13.15 -7.47
N ASP A 129 -25.34 12.55 -8.17
CA ASP A 129 -26.13 11.42 -7.69
C ASP A 129 -25.63 10.10 -8.28
N VAL A 130 -25.69 9.03 -7.49
CA VAL A 130 -25.44 7.67 -7.99
C VAL A 130 -26.71 7.12 -8.66
N ILE A 131 -26.62 6.75 -9.93
CA ILE A 131 -27.69 6.10 -10.70
C ILE A 131 -27.13 4.79 -11.26
N ASN A 132 -27.68 3.68 -10.79
CA ASN A 132 -27.09 2.34 -10.99
C ASN A 132 -25.62 2.36 -10.51
N ASP A 133 -24.67 2.07 -11.40
CA ASP A 133 -23.23 2.04 -11.08
C ASP A 133 -22.48 3.30 -11.57
N TRP A 134 -23.21 4.37 -11.91
CA TRP A 134 -22.65 5.56 -12.56
C TRP A 134 -22.98 6.81 -11.76
N CYS A 135 -22.08 7.79 -11.77
CA CYS A 135 -22.31 9.10 -11.16
C CYS A 135 -22.89 10.07 -12.18
N ARG A 136 -24.09 10.57 -11.91
CA ARG A 136 -24.67 11.72 -12.61
C ARG A 136 -24.17 12.99 -11.93
N CYS A 137 -23.16 13.62 -12.51
CA CYS A 137 -22.58 14.85 -11.97
C CYS A 137 -23.52 16.05 -12.08
N ASP A 138 -23.47 16.91 -11.07
CA ASP A 138 -24.10 18.24 -11.11
C ASP A 138 -23.37 19.16 -12.11
N SER A 139 -24.07 20.18 -12.61
CA SER A 139 -23.50 21.12 -13.58
C SER A 139 -22.23 21.85 -13.10
N SER A 140 -22.03 21.97 -11.78
CA SER A 140 -20.84 22.57 -11.18
C SER A 140 -19.63 21.64 -11.13
N ALA A 141 -19.80 20.35 -11.40
CA ALA A 141 -18.76 19.34 -11.31
C ALA A 141 -18.21 18.92 -12.68
N PHE A 142 -18.23 19.84 -13.64
CA PHE A 142 -17.59 19.69 -14.94
C PHE A 142 -16.29 20.49 -14.96
N GLY A 143 -15.23 19.88 -15.49
CA GLY A 143 -13.92 20.50 -15.65
C GLY A 143 -13.91 21.59 -16.71
N ALA A 144 -12.77 22.28 -16.84
CA ALA A 144 -12.58 23.30 -17.88
C ALA A 144 -12.67 22.73 -19.31
N ASP A 145 -12.45 21.43 -19.46
CA ASP A 145 -12.59 20.66 -20.69
C ASP A 145 -14.04 20.21 -20.96
N GLY A 146 -14.98 20.49 -20.04
CA GLY A 146 -16.37 20.05 -20.14
C GLY A 146 -16.57 18.57 -19.82
N LEU A 147 -15.58 17.89 -19.23
CA LEU A 147 -15.70 16.50 -18.80
C LEU A 147 -16.20 16.41 -17.35
N PRO A 148 -16.96 15.37 -16.98
CA PRO A 148 -17.42 15.17 -15.62
C PRO A 148 -16.25 14.86 -14.67
N THR A 149 -16.17 15.58 -13.54
CA THR A 149 -15.11 15.41 -12.52
C THR A 149 -15.65 15.02 -11.14
N CYS A 150 -16.95 14.70 -11.00
CA CYS A 150 -17.53 14.38 -9.70
C CYS A 150 -17.05 13.03 -9.14
N ALA A 151 -16.78 12.04 -10.01
CA ALA A 151 -16.18 10.77 -9.60
C ALA A 151 -14.66 10.81 -9.83
N ALA A 152 -13.90 10.46 -8.79
CA ALA A 152 -12.44 10.53 -8.85
C ALA A 152 -11.86 9.43 -9.74
N LEU A 153 -11.05 9.82 -10.73
CA LEU A 153 -10.26 8.87 -11.53
C LEU A 153 -9.01 8.46 -10.74
N PRO A 154 -8.84 7.17 -10.40
CA PRO A 154 -7.66 6.71 -9.69
C PRO A 154 -6.43 6.81 -10.59
N HIS A 155 -5.32 7.24 -9.99
CA HIS A 155 -4.06 7.36 -10.70
C HIS A 155 -3.34 6.00 -10.70
N PRO A 156 -3.08 5.39 -11.86
CA PRO A 156 -2.37 4.13 -11.92
C PRO A 156 -0.91 4.33 -11.51
N VAL A 157 -0.42 3.47 -10.61
CA VAL A 157 0.99 3.46 -10.18
C VAL A 157 1.70 2.37 -10.95
N LEU A 158 2.57 2.78 -11.87
CA LEU A 158 3.40 1.87 -12.66
C LEU A 158 4.57 1.38 -11.80
N LYS A 159 4.72 0.06 -11.69
CA LYS A 159 5.75 -0.61 -10.88
C LYS A 159 6.59 -1.54 -11.76
N LEU A 160 7.84 -1.78 -11.37
CA LEU A 160 8.61 -2.89 -11.92
C LEU A 160 8.04 -4.21 -11.39
N SER A 161 7.99 -5.22 -12.26
CA SER A 161 7.57 -6.55 -11.82
C SER A 161 8.49 -7.08 -10.73
N HIS A 162 7.90 -7.68 -9.70
CA HIS A 162 8.67 -8.27 -8.60
C HIS A 162 9.22 -9.65 -9.00
N ALA A 163 8.65 -10.28 -10.02
CA ALA A 163 9.07 -11.59 -10.52
C ALA A 163 10.21 -11.51 -11.54
N TYR A 164 10.39 -10.36 -12.19
CA TYR A 164 11.36 -10.19 -13.27
C TYR A 164 12.29 -9.01 -13.01
N GLU A 165 13.56 -9.31 -12.71
CA GLU A 165 14.60 -8.30 -12.61
C GLU A 165 14.89 -7.70 -14.00
N PRO A 166 14.98 -6.36 -14.13
CA PRO A 166 15.25 -5.74 -15.41
C PRO A 166 16.65 -6.11 -15.93
N SER A 167 16.74 -6.32 -17.25
CA SER A 167 17.99 -6.62 -17.95
C SER A 167 18.28 -5.57 -19.01
N SER A 168 19.44 -5.68 -19.68
CA SER A 168 19.83 -4.77 -20.76
C SER A 168 18.83 -4.68 -21.93
N SER A 169 17.98 -5.70 -22.11
CA SER A 169 17.02 -5.79 -23.22
C SER A 169 15.56 -5.97 -22.79
N LEU A 170 15.29 -6.22 -21.51
CA LEU A 170 13.94 -6.52 -21.03
C LEU A 170 13.63 -5.73 -19.77
N VAL A 171 12.50 -5.02 -19.80
CA VAL A 171 11.88 -4.39 -18.64
C VAL A 171 10.42 -4.82 -18.61
N VAL A 172 9.97 -5.37 -17.49
CA VAL A 172 8.57 -5.77 -17.28
C VAL A 172 7.94 -4.81 -16.27
N LEU A 173 6.80 -4.24 -16.66
CA LEU A 173 6.07 -3.26 -15.88
C LEU A 173 4.69 -3.81 -15.54
N GLU A 174 4.25 -3.54 -14.33
CA GLU A 174 2.96 -3.96 -13.78
C GLU A 174 2.22 -2.75 -13.22
N TRP A 175 0.90 -2.78 -13.32
CA TRP A 175 0.02 -1.80 -12.68
C TRP A 175 -1.29 -2.47 -12.29
N ASP A 176 -1.88 -1.98 -11.21
CA ASP A 176 -3.15 -2.48 -10.70
C ASP A 176 -4.31 -1.82 -11.46
N HIS A 177 -5.19 -2.61 -12.06
CA HIS A 177 -6.45 -2.09 -12.63
C HIS A 177 -7.39 -1.70 -11.50
N THR A 178 -7.45 -0.40 -11.22
CA THR A 178 -8.14 0.18 -10.07
C THR A 178 -9.46 0.83 -10.47
N GLU A 179 -10.21 0.24 -11.40
CA GLU A 179 -11.55 0.75 -11.73
C GLU A 179 -12.48 0.63 -10.52
N PRO A 180 -13.11 1.74 -10.07
CA PRO A 180 -14.07 1.67 -8.98
C PRO A 180 -15.34 0.94 -9.41
N PRO A 181 -16.03 0.23 -8.49
CA PRO A 181 -17.27 -0.46 -8.82
C PRO A 181 -18.38 0.51 -9.25
N ILE A 182 -18.35 1.76 -8.77
CA ILE A 182 -19.32 2.82 -9.08
C ILE A 182 -18.57 4.08 -9.52
N GLY A 183 -19.08 4.76 -10.55
CA GLY A 183 -18.61 6.09 -10.97
C GLY A 183 -17.87 6.06 -12.29
N VAL A 184 -16.55 6.29 -12.26
CA VAL A 184 -15.71 6.32 -13.46
C VAL A 184 -15.49 4.93 -14.04
N LYS A 185 -15.33 4.87 -15.36
CA LYS A 185 -14.92 3.67 -16.09
C LYS A 185 -13.61 3.92 -16.81
N ILE A 186 -12.67 3.00 -16.67
CA ILE A 186 -11.35 3.13 -17.27
C ILE A 186 -11.40 2.47 -18.65
N VAL A 187 -11.45 3.29 -19.68
CA VAL A 187 -11.53 2.81 -21.06
C VAL A 187 -10.15 2.44 -21.62
N ASP A 188 -9.09 3.16 -21.27
CA ASP A 188 -7.76 2.96 -21.84
C ASP A 188 -6.65 3.34 -20.84
N TYR A 189 -5.50 2.71 -20.99
CA TYR A 189 -4.24 3.12 -20.38
C TYR A 189 -3.28 3.58 -21.48
N LEU A 190 -2.78 4.81 -21.35
CA LEU A 190 -1.81 5.38 -22.28
C LEU A 190 -0.43 5.33 -21.66
N ILE A 191 0.47 4.55 -22.26
CA ILE A 191 1.86 4.40 -21.77
C ILE A 191 2.79 5.11 -22.74
N SER A 192 3.57 6.06 -22.23
CA SER A 192 4.62 6.75 -22.97
C SER A 192 5.99 6.28 -22.52
N GLN A 193 6.80 5.79 -23.45
CA GLN A 193 8.21 5.44 -23.21
C GLN A 193 9.11 6.46 -23.90
N GLU A 194 9.99 7.07 -23.12
CA GLU A 194 10.98 8.02 -23.59
C GLU A 194 12.38 7.51 -23.24
N LYS A 195 13.26 7.42 -24.25
CA LYS A 195 14.68 7.14 -24.02
C LYS A 195 15.43 8.47 -23.93
N VAL A 196 15.90 8.79 -22.73
CA VAL A 196 16.72 9.97 -22.49
C VAL A 196 18.19 9.61 -22.74
N THR A 197 18.83 10.28 -23.69
CA THR A 197 20.27 10.23 -23.89
C THR A 197 20.89 11.53 -23.36
N GLU A 198 21.92 11.43 -22.53
CA GLU A 198 22.71 12.61 -22.15
C GLU A 198 23.52 13.06 -23.37
N ARG A 199 23.02 14.08 -24.07
CA ARG A 199 23.84 14.93 -24.92
C ARG A 199 23.89 16.30 -24.26
N THR A 200 25.11 16.72 -23.95
CA THR A 200 25.52 17.76 -23.01
C THR A 200 24.98 19.19 -23.22
N ASP A 201 24.04 19.46 -24.13
CA ASP A 201 23.55 20.84 -24.29
C ASP A 201 22.05 21.02 -24.59
N HIS A 202 21.30 19.98 -24.98
CA HIS A 202 19.84 20.06 -25.05
C HIS A 202 19.27 18.65 -24.85
N SER A 203 18.34 18.46 -23.92
CA SER A 203 17.60 17.21 -23.75
C SER A 203 16.77 16.93 -25.00
N LYS A 204 17.37 16.29 -26.00
CA LYS A 204 16.69 15.88 -27.22
C LYS A 204 16.01 14.55 -26.91
N VAL A 205 14.70 14.57 -26.74
CA VAL A 205 13.89 13.36 -26.68
C VAL A 205 14.03 12.66 -28.03
N GLU A 206 14.71 11.52 -28.06
CA GLU A 206 15.06 10.85 -29.34
C GLU A 206 13.84 10.13 -29.94
N THR A 207 12.98 9.54 -29.11
CA THR A 207 11.74 8.87 -29.54
C THR A 207 10.76 8.82 -28.37
N VAL A 208 9.55 9.36 -28.54
CA VAL A 208 8.41 9.08 -27.65
C VAL A 208 7.60 7.98 -28.32
N ASN A 209 7.63 6.77 -27.76
CA ASN A 209 6.69 5.73 -28.18
C ASN A 209 5.47 5.78 -27.26
N ARG A 210 4.28 6.02 -27.83
CA ARG A 210 3.03 6.10 -27.09
C ARG A 210 2.15 4.93 -27.47
N MET A 211 1.79 4.11 -26.49
CA MET A 211 1.04 2.87 -26.67
C MET A 211 -0.31 3.00 -25.95
N SER A 212 -1.37 2.55 -26.62
CA SER A 212 -2.71 2.38 -26.05
C SER A 212 -2.92 0.90 -25.72
N VAL A 213 -3.49 0.62 -24.55
CA VAL A 213 -3.74 -0.75 -24.08
C VAL A 213 -5.20 -1.16 -24.32
N PHE A 214 -6.06 -0.22 -24.74
CA PHE A 214 -7.46 -0.44 -25.14
C PHE A 214 -7.73 -1.78 -25.88
N PRO A 215 -6.99 -2.14 -26.95
CA PRO A 215 -7.26 -3.39 -27.69
C PRO A 215 -7.04 -4.68 -26.87
N HIS A 216 -6.41 -4.60 -25.69
CA HIS A 216 -6.14 -5.73 -24.81
C HIS A 216 -7.00 -5.75 -23.54
N ILE A 217 -7.59 -4.62 -23.15
CA ILE A 217 -8.47 -4.53 -21.96
C ILE A 217 -9.83 -5.17 -22.25
N SER A 218 -10.33 -5.11 -23.48
CA SER A 218 -11.62 -5.70 -23.87
C SER A 218 -11.66 -7.24 -23.82
N ALA A 219 -10.53 -7.89 -23.55
CA ALA A 219 -10.38 -9.35 -23.50
C ALA A 219 -10.21 -9.91 -22.06
N LEU A 220 -10.26 -9.03 -21.04
CA LEU A 220 -10.30 -9.37 -19.62
C LEU A 220 -11.72 -9.17 -19.08
#